data_AF-A0A2S8GFB9-F1
#
_entry.id   AF-A0A2S8GFB9-F1
#
_cell.length_a   1.000
_cell.length_b   1.000
_cell.length_c   1.000
_cell.angle_alpha   90.00
_cell.angle_beta   90.00
_cell.angle_gamma   90.00
#
_symmetry.space_group_name_H-M   'P 1'
#
loop_
_entity.id
_entity.type
_entity.pdbx_description
1 polymer ?
#
loop_
_entity_poly.entity_id
_entity_poly.type
_entity_poly.pdbx_seq_one_letter_code
_entity_poly.pdbx_strand_id
1 'polypeptide(L)'
;MADFNTHIATSTVVGVGVGLAGYAILDTPEPSRVISCMLATGLCSLAGILPDLDSGSGRPLRETSSILAAVVPMLMVDRFQHMGMNAEAIALAGALVYITIRFGVVEIFKRYTVHRGMWHSIPAAISCTLLAFLVVSGENLEVRIFKSAAVFIGFMVHLILDEIWSVEWKGTHFHFKKSFGTAIKFWYAKNLWSNISTYGKLIALIFIAVGDPVMMEHYHFHRSQHEIQQQLATEAEAELQSPQIATEPMPTFNR
;
A
#
# COMPACT_ATOMS: atom_id res chain seq x y z
N MET A 1 -11.09 -3.04 23.58
CA MET A 1 -10.20 -3.31 22.44
C MET A 1 -10.11 -4.81 22.31
N ALA A 2 -10.22 -5.32 21.10
CA ALA A 2 -9.72 -6.67 20.88
C ALA A 2 -8.20 -6.66 21.03
N ASP A 3 -7.60 -7.83 21.25
CA ASP A 3 -6.14 -7.90 21.37
C ASP A 3 -5.49 -7.88 19.97
N PHE A 4 -4.21 -7.53 19.90
CA PHE A 4 -3.44 -7.43 18.65
C PHE A 4 -3.56 -8.70 17.79
N ASN A 5 -3.50 -9.87 18.45
CA ASN A 5 -3.64 -11.17 17.78
C ASN A 5 -5.02 -11.36 17.15
N THR A 6 -6.08 -10.82 17.75
CA THR A 6 -7.43 -10.90 17.19
C THR A 6 -7.54 -10.01 15.97
N HIS A 7 -7.01 -8.79 16.02
CA HIS A 7 -7.03 -7.86 14.88
C HIS A 7 -6.31 -8.44 13.66
N ILE A 8 -5.08 -8.94 13.83
CA ILE A 8 -4.33 -9.52 12.71
C ILE A 8 -4.98 -10.81 12.19
N ALA A 9 -5.48 -11.69 13.07
CA ALA A 9 -6.11 -12.93 12.65
C ALA A 9 -7.41 -12.68 11.86
N THR A 10 -8.31 -11.86 12.39
CA THR A 10 -9.58 -11.52 11.72
C THR A 10 -9.33 -10.79 10.41
N SER A 11 -8.39 -9.84 10.37
CA SER A 11 -8.06 -9.11 9.14
C SER A 11 -7.39 -9.99 8.09
N THR A 12 -6.66 -11.02 8.50
CA THR A 12 -6.11 -12.04 7.59
C THR A 12 -7.21 -12.90 7.00
N VAL A 13 -8.17 -13.39 7.81
CA VAL A 13 -9.31 -14.18 7.31
C VAL A 13 -10.16 -13.37 6.34
N VAL A 14 -10.49 -12.12 6.68
CA VAL A 14 -11.19 -11.20 5.78
C VAL A 14 -10.35 -10.94 4.52
N GLY A 15 -9.04 -10.77 4.68
CA GLY A 15 -8.10 -10.59 3.57
C GLY A 15 -8.10 -11.75 2.58
N VAL A 16 -8.16 -13.00 3.05
CA VAL A 16 -8.30 -14.19 2.19
C VAL A 16 -9.61 -14.11 1.41
N GLY A 17 -10.71 -13.70 2.05
CA GLY A 17 -11.98 -13.44 1.38
C GLY A 17 -11.89 -12.35 0.30
N VAL A 18 -11.18 -11.25 0.59
CA VAL A 18 -10.91 -10.18 -0.39
C VAL A 18 -10.09 -10.69 -1.56
N GLY A 19 -9.06 -11.51 -1.31
CA GLY A 19 -8.25 -12.13 -2.37
C GLY A 19 -9.06 -13.08 -3.26
N LEU A 20 -9.92 -13.92 -2.67
CA LEU A 20 -10.81 -14.81 -3.41
C LEU A 20 -11.83 -14.03 -4.25
N ALA A 21 -12.42 -12.97 -3.68
CA ALA A 21 -13.33 -12.09 -4.41
C ALA A 21 -12.60 -11.39 -5.58
N GLY A 22 -11.39 -10.89 -5.34
CA GLY A 22 -10.55 -10.29 -6.39
C GLY A 22 -10.24 -11.26 -7.53
N TYR A 23 -10.00 -12.54 -7.22
CA TYR A 23 -9.73 -13.55 -8.24
C TYR A 23 -10.93 -13.77 -9.18
N ALA A 24 -12.15 -13.65 -8.67
CA ALA A 24 -13.37 -13.78 -9.45
C ALA A 24 -13.74 -12.51 -10.25
N ILE A 25 -13.33 -11.32 -9.78
CA ILE A 25 -13.78 -10.03 -10.32
C ILE A 25 -12.74 -9.37 -11.23
N LEU A 26 -11.44 -9.52 -10.93
CA LEU A 26 -10.38 -8.88 -11.71
C LEU A 26 -10.22 -9.56 -13.06
N ASP A 27 -10.24 -8.77 -14.14
CA ASP A 27 -10.00 -9.26 -15.49
C ASP A 27 -8.53 -9.04 -15.92
N THR A 28 -7.61 -9.70 -15.21
CA THR A 28 -6.16 -9.66 -15.52
C THR A 28 -5.60 -11.05 -15.84
N PRO A 29 -4.49 -11.18 -16.59
CA PRO A 29 -3.89 -12.49 -16.88
C PRO A 29 -3.63 -13.31 -15.61
N GLU A 30 -3.92 -14.62 -15.67
CA GLU A 30 -3.91 -15.56 -14.53
C GLU A 30 -2.73 -15.39 -13.57
N PRO A 31 -1.45 -15.42 -14.03
CA PRO A 31 -0.31 -15.32 -13.12
C PRO A 31 -0.27 -14.01 -12.34
N SER A 32 -0.58 -12.90 -13.01
CA SER A 32 -0.63 -11.57 -12.40
C SER A 32 -1.81 -11.39 -11.43
N ARG A 33 -2.92 -12.06 -11.74
CA ARG A 33 -4.17 -12.04 -10.95
C ARG A 33 -3.94 -12.68 -9.59
N VAL A 34 -3.40 -13.90 -9.56
CA VAL A 34 -3.10 -14.64 -8.32
C VAL A 34 -2.16 -13.84 -7.42
N ILE A 35 -1.07 -13.32 -7.97
CA ILE A 35 -0.09 -12.52 -7.21
C ILE A 35 -0.76 -11.27 -6.62
N SER A 36 -1.59 -10.56 -7.41
CA SER A 36 -2.32 -9.38 -6.93
C SER A 36 -3.30 -9.70 -5.81
N CYS A 37 -4.01 -10.84 -5.89
CA CYS A 37 -4.91 -11.31 -4.83
C CYS A 37 -4.16 -11.71 -3.55
N MET A 38 -3.00 -12.36 -3.67
CA MET A 38 -2.15 -12.70 -2.52
C MET A 38 -1.60 -11.43 -1.85
N LEU A 39 -1.15 -10.47 -2.65
CA LEU A 39 -0.70 -9.17 -2.14
C LEU A 39 -1.84 -8.42 -1.43
N ALA A 40 -3.04 -8.37 -2.02
CA ALA A 40 -4.20 -7.74 -1.39
C ALA A 40 -4.58 -8.42 -0.06
N THR A 41 -4.48 -9.75 0.03
CA THR A 41 -4.66 -10.49 1.28
C THR A 41 -3.68 -10.03 2.36
N GLY A 42 -2.39 -9.94 2.01
CA GLY A 42 -1.35 -9.47 2.93
C GLY A 42 -1.54 -8.01 3.34
N LEU A 43 -1.91 -7.15 2.40
CA LEU A 43 -2.20 -5.74 2.66
C LEU A 43 -3.42 -5.56 3.58
N CYS A 44 -4.48 -6.34 3.40
CA CYS A 44 -5.64 -6.35 4.29
C CYS A 44 -5.25 -6.77 5.72
N SER A 45 -4.46 -7.85 5.85
CA SER A 45 -3.94 -8.30 7.14
C SER A 45 -3.13 -7.21 7.86
N LEU A 46 -2.16 -6.61 7.16
CA LEU A 46 -1.31 -5.55 7.70
C LEU A 46 -2.10 -4.28 8.01
N ALA A 47 -3.10 -3.94 7.18
CA ALA A 47 -3.95 -2.78 7.41
C ALA A 47 -4.78 -2.88 8.69
N GLY A 48 -5.17 -4.10 9.06
CA GLY A 48 -5.92 -4.40 10.28
C GLY A 48 -5.20 -4.12 11.60
N ILE A 49 -3.90 -3.85 11.56
CA ILE A 49 -3.12 -3.46 12.74
C ILE A 49 -2.62 -2.01 12.67
N LEU A 50 -2.93 -1.27 11.59
CA LEU A 50 -2.54 0.14 11.43
C LEU A 50 -3.13 1.07 12.49
N PRO A 51 -4.40 0.93 12.92
CA PRO A 51 -4.95 1.85 13.92
C PRO A 51 -4.20 1.76 15.25
N ASP A 52 -3.65 0.60 15.59
CA ASP A 52 -2.88 0.38 16.81
C ASP A 52 -1.49 1.03 16.82
N LEU A 53 -1.06 1.64 15.71
CA LEU A 53 0.15 2.48 15.68
C LEU A 53 0.06 3.67 16.64
N ASP A 54 -1.16 4.09 17.04
CA ASP A 54 -1.35 5.13 18.05
C ASP A 54 -1.41 4.58 19.49
N SER A 55 -1.40 3.26 19.67
CA SER A 55 -1.35 2.65 20.99
C SER A 55 0.07 2.83 21.52
N GLY A 56 0.21 3.54 22.66
CA GLY A 56 1.52 3.85 23.26
C GLY A 56 2.35 2.63 23.72
N SER A 57 1.97 1.41 23.33
CA SER A 57 2.64 0.17 23.66
C SER A 57 3.83 -0.08 22.73
N GLY A 58 5.03 -0.24 23.32
CA GLY A 58 6.28 -0.26 22.55
C GLY A 58 6.50 -1.48 21.66
N ARG A 59 5.81 -2.62 21.87
CA ARG A 59 6.00 -3.84 21.07
C ARG A 59 5.15 -3.84 19.77
N PRO A 60 3.80 -3.73 19.81
CA PRO A 60 2.97 -3.70 18.60
C PRO A 60 3.34 -2.56 17.64
N LEU A 61 3.59 -1.36 18.18
CA LEU A 61 4.04 -0.20 17.40
C LEU A 61 5.37 -0.49 16.70
N ARG A 62 6.34 -1.06 17.42
CA ARG A 62 7.67 -1.38 16.86
C ARG A 62 7.59 -2.47 15.81
N GLU A 63 6.75 -3.48 15.98
CA GLU A 63 6.60 -4.58 15.03
C GLU A 63 5.87 -4.11 13.77
N THR A 64 4.71 -3.47 13.92
CA THR A 64 3.91 -2.95 12.79
C THR A 64 4.71 -1.97 11.95
N SER A 65 5.44 -1.04 12.60
CA SER A 65 6.27 -0.08 11.87
C SER A 65 7.50 -0.70 11.21
N SER A 66 8.09 -1.77 11.78
CA SER A 66 9.17 -2.51 11.11
C SER A 66 8.66 -3.14 9.81
N ILE A 67 7.49 -3.78 9.88
CA ILE A 67 6.89 -4.46 8.73
C ILE A 67 6.52 -3.43 7.66
N LEU A 68 5.88 -2.32 8.03
CA LEU A 68 5.57 -1.23 7.09
C LEU A 68 6.82 -0.65 6.44
N ALA A 69 7.86 -0.37 7.23
CA ALA A 69 9.11 0.18 6.70
C ALA A 69 9.78 -0.76 5.70
N ALA A 70 9.60 -2.07 5.84
CA ALA A 70 10.12 -3.07 4.90
C ALA A 70 9.22 -3.27 3.67
N VAL A 71 7.89 -3.29 3.83
CA VAL A 71 6.94 -3.60 2.76
C VAL A 71 6.74 -2.41 1.81
N VAL A 72 6.58 -1.19 2.34
CA VAL A 72 6.34 0.01 1.53
C VAL A 72 7.39 0.23 0.43
N PRO A 73 8.71 0.22 0.68
CA PRO A 73 9.69 0.42 -0.38
C PRO A 73 9.63 -0.69 -1.44
N MET A 74 9.33 -1.94 -1.05
CA MET A 74 9.17 -3.04 -2.00
C MET A 74 7.98 -2.84 -2.94
N LEU A 75 6.88 -2.25 -2.45
CA LEU A 75 5.72 -1.91 -3.27
C LEU A 75 6.00 -0.75 -4.25
N MET A 76 7.02 0.08 -3.96
CA MET A 76 7.41 1.22 -4.79
C MET A 76 8.46 0.88 -5.85
N VAL A 77 9.03 -0.33 -5.86
CA VAL A 77 10.12 -0.72 -6.77
C VAL A 77 9.74 -0.48 -8.22
N ASP A 78 8.56 -0.95 -8.64
CA ASP A 78 8.06 -0.75 -10.00
C ASP A 78 7.93 0.74 -10.34
N ARG A 79 7.47 1.58 -9.41
CA ARG A 79 7.40 3.03 -9.62
C ARG A 79 8.79 3.64 -9.80
N PHE A 80 9.79 3.19 -9.03
CA PHE A 80 11.16 3.67 -9.20
C PHE A 80 11.78 3.23 -10.54
N GLN A 81 11.49 2.00 -10.99
CA GLN A 81 11.92 1.52 -12.31
C GLN A 81 11.33 2.37 -13.43
N HIS A 82 10.04 2.65 -13.33
CA HIS A 82 9.31 3.53 -14.21
C HIS A 82 9.92 4.95 -14.26
N MET A 83 10.48 5.45 -13.14
CA MET A 83 11.20 6.73 -13.09
C MET A 83 12.59 6.69 -13.75
N GLY A 84 12.96 5.58 -14.41
CA GLY A 84 14.26 5.40 -15.06
C GLY A 84 15.42 5.20 -14.07
N MET A 85 15.13 4.86 -12.81
CA MET A 85 16.17 4.66 -11.81
C MET A 85 16.87 3.31 -12.04
N ASN A 86 18.20 3.32 -11.97
CA ASN A 86 18.98 2.08 -12.00
C ASN A 86 18.87 1.30 -10.67
N ALA A 87 19.36 0.05 -10.66
CA ALA A 87 19.24 -0.83 -9.48
C ALA A 87 19.86 -0.24 -8.20
N GLU A 88 21.01 0.45 -8.32
CA GLU A 88 21.67 1.09 -7.18
C GLU A 88 20.85 2.25 -6.62
N ALA A 89 20.28 3.08 -7.49
CA ALA A 89 19.40 4.17 -7.09
C ALA A 89 18.10 3.66 -6.47
N ILE A 90 17.52 2.57 -6.99
CA ILE A 90 16.33 1.92 -6.40
C ILE A 90 16.66 1.40 -5.01
N ALA A 91 17.80 0.72 -4.83
CA ALA A 91 18.23 0.21 -3.53
C ALA A 91 18.44 1.35 -2.51
N LEU A 92 19.11 2.44 -2.92
CA LEU A 92 19.29 3.62 -2.07
C LEU A 92 17.96 4.29 -1.72
N ALA A 93 17.06 4.48 -2.69
CA ALA A 93 15.73 5.05 -2.46
C ALA A 93 14.91 4.17 -1.51
N GLY A 94 14.92 2.85 -1.70
CA GLY A 94 14.26 1.91 -0.80
C GLY A 94 14.79 1.99 0.63
N ALA A 95 16.11 2.09 0.80
CA ALA A 95 16.73 2.27 2.12
C ALA A 95 16.34 3.62 2.77
N LEU A 96 16.29 4.70 1.99
CA LEU A 96 15.84 6.01 2.47
C LEU A 96 14.37 6.00 2.88
N VAL A 97 13.49 5.35 2.11
CA VAL A 97 12.08 5.16 2.45
C VAL A 97 11.95 4.34 3.73
N TYR A 98 12.70 3.24 3.87
CA TYR A 98 12.74 2.44 5.10
C TYR A 98 13.11 3.31 6.32
N ILE A 99 14.23 4.04 6.26
CA ILE A 99 14.71 4.89 7.36
C ILE A 99 13.67 5.96 7.69
N THR A 100 13.10 6.60 6.67
CA THR A 100 12.08 7.65 6.82
C THR A 100 10.85 7.13 7.54
N ILE A 101 10.33 5.96 7.15
CA ILE A 101 9.17 5.36 7.81
C ILE A 101 9.54 4.92 9.22
N ARG A 102 10.64 4.17 9.35
CA ARG A 102 11.04 3.50 10.59
C ARG A 102 11.35 4.48 11.72
N PHE A 103 12.05 5.56 11.42
CA PHE A 103 12.55 6.51 12.41
C PHE A 103 11.87 7.86 12.34
N GLY A 104 11.50 8.34 11.15
CA GLY A 104 10.82 9.63 10.98
C GLY A 104 9.33 9.55 11.27
N VAL A 105 8.59 8.81 10.43
CA VAL A 105 7.12 8.73 10.49
C VAL A 105 6.67 8.20 11.85
N VAL A 106 7.26 7.11 12.33
CA VAL A 106 6.90 6.52 13.64
C VAL A 106 7.08 7.50 14.80
N GLU A 107 8.15 8.29 14.79
CA GLU A 107 8.42 9.25 15.86
C GLU A 107 7.43 10.43 15.81
N ILE A 108 7.09 10.91 14.61
CA ILE A 108 6.01 11.89 14.42
C ILE A 108 4.69 11.33 14.95
N PHE A 109 4.37 10.07 14.61
CA PHE A 109 3.17 9.41 15.11
C PHE A 109 3.09 9.42 16.63
N LYS A 110 4.13 8.95 17.32
CA LYS A 110 4.17 8.94 18.79
C LYS A 110 3.96 10.30 19.43
N ARG A 111 4.42 11.38 18.79
CA ARG A 111 4.34 12.74 19.34
C ARG A 111 2.99 13.40 19.12
N TYR A 112 2.33 13.08 18.01
CA TYR A 112 1.15 13.82 17.54
C TYR A 112 -0.14 13.01 17.51
N THR A 113 -0.09 11.68 17.60
CA THR A 113 -1.30 10.86 17.73
C THR A 113 -1.64 10.63 19.19
N VAL A 114 -2.93 10.67 19.46
CA VAL A 114 -3.50 10.29 20.76
C VAL A 114 -4.21 8.97 20.53
N HIS A 115 -4.00 8.00 21.43
CA HIS A 115 -4.68 6.71 21.35
C HIS A 115 -6.21 6.91 21.30
N ARG A 116 -6.88 6.29 20.31
CA ARG A 116 -8.31 6.50 20.00
C ARG A 116 -8.64 7.95 19.63
N GLY A 117 -7.68 8.71 19.14
CA GLY A 117 -7.86 10.05 18.57
C GLY A 117 -8.43 9.98 17.15
N MET A 118 -8.04 10.93 16.30
CA MET A 118 -8.45 10.92 14.89
C MET A 118 -7.74 9.86 14.04
N TRP A 119 -6.64 9.27 14.50
CA TRP A 119 -6.03 8.12 13.80
C TRP A 119 -6.94 6.88 13.82
N HIS A 120 -7.78 6.75 14.84
CA HIS A 120 -8.73 5.66 15.00
C HIS A 120 -10.13 6.12 14.53
N SER A 121 -10.26 6.41 13.22
CA SER A 121 -11.46 7.01 12.62
C SER A 121 -11.61 6.64 11.14
N ILE A 122 -12.80 6.88 10.56
CA ILE A 122 -13.04 6.65 9.12
C ILE A 122 -12.17 7.56 8.23
N PRO A 123 -12.02 8.88 8.51
CA PRO A 123 -11.11 9.73 7.74
C PRO A 123 -9.66 9.21 7.71
N ALA A 124 -9.19 8.59 8.79
CA ALA A 124 -7.87 7.96 8.82
C ALA A 124 -7.82 6.69 7.96
N ALA A 125 -8.87 5.85 7.99
CA ALA A 125 -8.99 4.70 7.10
C ALA A 125 -8.89 5.11 5.62
N ILE A 126 -9.65 6.13 5.20
CA ILE A 126 -9.61 6.67 3.84
C ILE A 126 -8.23 7.23 3.50
N SER A 127 -7.60 7.94 4.44
CA SER A 127 -6.24 8.48 4.23
C SER A 127 -5.21 7.36 4.00
N CYS A 128 -5.28 6.27 4.77
CA CYS A 128 -4.44 5.08 4.59
C CYS A 128 -4.69 4.40 3.24
N THR A 129 -5.94 4.34 2.80
CA THR A 129 -6.31 3.82 1.48
C THR A 129 -5.71 4.65 0.35
N LEU A 130 -5.79 5.98 0.44
CA LEU A 130 -5.18 6.87 -0.56
C LEU A 130 -3.65 6.76 -0.57
N LEU A 131 -3.02 6.69 0.60
CA LEU A 131 -1.58 6.43 0.69
C LEU A 131 -1.22 5.08 0.07
N ALA A 132 -1.99 4.03 0.34
CA ALA A 132 -1.78 2.72 -0.27
C ALA A 132 -1.96 2.78 -1.79
N PHE A 133 -2.95 3.52 -2.30
CA PHE A 133 -3.14 3.72 -3.73
C PHE A 133 -1.93 4.41 -4.38
N LEU A 134 -1.33 5.39 -3.70
CA LEU A 134 -0.13 6.10 -4.18
C LEU A 134 1.13 5.22 -4.13
N VAL A 135 1.28 4.41 -3.08
CA VAL A 135 2.44 3.53 -2.87
C VAL A 135 2.39 2.29 -3.76
N VAL A 136 1.22 1.65 -3.85
CA VAL A 136 1.05 0.41 -4.59
C VAL A 136 1.07 0.71 -6.08
N SER A 137 2.11 0.20 -6.72
CA SER A 137 2.20 0.17 -8.17
C SER A 137 1.29 -0.90 -8.78
N GLY A 138 0.91 -0.66 -10.03
CA GLY A 138 0.16 -1.58 -10.85
C GLY A 138 -0.07 -0.97 -12.22
N GLU A 139 0.15 -1.76 -13.26
CA GLU A 139 -0.05 -1.35 -14.66
C GLU A 139 -1.50 -0.92 -14.90
N ASN A 140 -2.46 -1.55 -14.20
CA ASN A 140 -3.89 -1.28 -14.35
C ASN A 140 -4.44 -0.52 -13.13
N LEU A 141 -5.21 0.53 -13.40
CA LEU A 141 -5.93 1.30 -12.38
C LEU A 141 -6.81 0.40 -11.49
N GLU A 142 -7.48 -0.59 -12.09
CA GLU A 142 -8.35 -1.54 -11.38
C GLU A 142 -7.59 -2.33 -10.31
N VAL A 143 -6.39 -2.81 -10.62
CA VAL A 143 -5.55 -3.56 -9.68
C VAL A 143 -5.08 -2.68 -8.54
N ARG A 144 -4.74 -1.41 -8.81
CA ARG A 144 -4.35 -0.44 -7.79
C ARG A 144 -5.51 -0.12 -6.86
N ILE A 145 -6.70 0.13 -7.42
CA ILE A 145 -7.94 0.33 -6.66
C ILE A 145 -8.21 -0.89 -5.79
N PHE A 146 -8.16 -2.10 -6.35
CA PHE A 146 -8.39 -3.34 -5.61
C PHE A 146 -7.44 -3.51 -4.41
N LYS A 147 -6.12 -3.37 -4.63
CA LYS A 147 -5.12 -3.49 -3.54
C LYS A 147 -5.29 -2.40 -2.48
N SER A 148 -5.60 -1.16 -2.86
CA SER A 148 -5.87 -0.08 -1.92
C SER A 148 -7.19 -0.26 -1.15
N ALA A 149 -8.22 -0.82 -1.80
CA ALA A 149 -9.47 -1.20 -1.15
C ALA A 149 -9.27 -2.31 -0.12
N ALA A 150 -8.34 -3.26 -0.36
CA ALA A 150 -7.97 -4.25 0.64
C ALA A 150 -7.39 -3.60 1.91
N VAL A 151 -6.61 -2.52 1.78
CA VAL A 151 -6.14 -1.72 2.92
C VAL A 151 -7.30 -1.04 3.65
N PHE A 152 -8.26 -0.46 2.91
CA PHE A 152 -9.47 0.12 3.52
C PHE A 152 -10.21 -0.93 4.35
N ILE A 153 -10.47 -2.10 3.76
CA ILE A 153 -11.21 -3.19 4.40
C ILE A 153 -10.50 -3.65 5.65
N GLY A 154 -9.19 -3.91 5.60
CA GLY A 154 -8.43 -4.31 6.79
C GLY A 154 -8.51 -3.28 7.92
N PHE A 155 -8.33 -1.99 7.60
CA PHE A 155 -8.47 -0.92 8.59
C PHE A 155 -9.90 -0.87 9.18
N MET A 156 -10.92 -1.07 8.35
CA MET A 156 -12.32 -1.13 8.81
C MET A 156 -12.60 -2.35 9.68
N VAL A 157 -12.03 -3.52 9.37
CA VAL A 157 -12.12 -4.71 10.24
C VAL A 157 -11.63 -4.37 11.63
N HIS A 158 -10.51 -3.65 11.74
CA HIS A 158 -10.01 -3.19 13.03
C HIS A 158 -11.05 -2.33 13.77
N LEU A 159 -11.54 -1.25 13.14
CA LEU A 159 -12.48 -0.32 13.78
C LEU A 159 -13.77 -1.02 14.21
N ILE A 160 -14.30 -1.91 13.37
CA ILE A 160 -15.53 -2.67 13.62
C ILE A 160 -15.31 -3.64 14.78
N LEU A 161 -14.19 -4.37 14.79
CA LEU A 161 -13.87 -5.31 15.86
C LEU A 161 -13.79 -4.58 17.20
N ASP A 162 -13.25 -3.37 17.18
CA ASP A 162 -13.11 -2.52 18.36
C ASP A 162 -14.44 -2.03 18.93
N GLU A 163 -15.42 -1.77 18.06
CA GLU A 163 -16.80 -1.49 18.45
C GLU A 163 -17.48 -2.74 19.02
N ILE A 164 -17.38 -3.89 18.34
CA ILE A 164 -18.01 -5.13 18.80
C ILE A 164 -17.49 -5.52 20.19
N TRP A 165 -16.18 -5.42 20.45
CA TRP A 165 -15.56 -5.75 21.74
C TRP A 165 -15.81 -4.71 22.83
N SER A 166 -16.46 -3.59 22.48
CA SER A 166 -16.91 -2.59 23.44
C SER A 166 -18.32 -2.85 23.98
N VAL A 167 -19.03 -3.84 23.42
CA VAL A 167 -20.29 -4.37 23.93
C VAL A 167 -20.00 -5.61 24.78
N GLU A 168 -20.33 -5.55 26.08
CA GLU A 168 -20.23 -6.70 26.97
C GLU A 168 -21.61 -7.27 27.27
N TRP A 169 -21.75 -8.59 27.17
CA TRP A 169 -22.94 -9.29 27.63
C TRP A 169 -22.74 -9.71 29.10
N LYS A 170 -23.50 -9.14 30.03
CA LYS A 170 -23.51 -9.56 31.44
C LYS A 170 -24.90 -10.08 31.81
N GLY A 171 -25.09 -11.40 31.69
CA GLY A 171 -26.30 -12.09 32.11
C GLY A 171 -27.50 -11.78 31.21
N THR A 172 -28.37 -10.86 31.64
CA THR A 172 -29.60 -10.44 30.92
C THR A 172 -29.53 -9.04 30.32
N HIS A 173 -28.44 -8.29 30.56
CA HIS A 173 -28.30 -6.92 30.10
C HIS A 173 -27.03 -6.71 29.27
N PHE A 174 -27.17 -5.89 28.21
CA PHE A 174 -26.05 -5.35 27.46
C PHE A 174 -25.38 -4.23 28.26
N HIS A 175 -24.08 -4.33 28.46
CA HIS A 175 -23.26 -3.29 29.08
C HIS A 175 -22.33 -2.69 28.02
N PHE A 176 -22.42 -1.37 27.81
CA PHE A 176 -21.59 -0.65 26.85
C PHE A 176 -20.39 -0.03 27.56
N LYS A 177 -19.17 -0.29 27.08
CA LYS A 177 -17.98 0.39 27.57
C LYS A 177 -18.04 1.87 27.19
N LYS A 178 -17.33 2.72 27.95
CA LYS A 178 -17.10 4.13 27.58
C LYS A 178 -16.42 4.32 26.21
N SER A 179 -15.84 3.25 25.66
CA SER A 179 -15.22 3.21 24.34
C SER A 179 -16.19 2.93 23.18
N PHE A 180 -17.45 2.57 23.45
CA PHE A 180 -18.46 2.33 22.43
C PHE A 180 -18.78 3.62 21.65
N GLY A 181 -18.88 3.52 20.34
CA GLY A 181 -19.13 4.63 19.40
C GLY A 181 -17.92 5.52 19.14
N THR A 182 -16.70 5.07 19.47
CA THR A 182 -15.49 5.91 19.34
C THR A 182 -14.60 5.54 18.16
N ALA A 183 -14.75 4.37 17.55
CA ALA A 183 -13.91 3.93 16.44
C ALA A 183 -14.49 4.28 15.07
N ILE A 184 -15.80 4.10 14.88
CA ILE A 184 -16.51 4.46 13.64
C ILE A 184 -16.97 5.93 13.71
N LYS A 185 -16.00 6.84 13.86
CA LYS A 185 -16.27 8.28 13.96
C LYS A 185 -15.73 9.05 12.75
N PHE A 186 -16.38 10.18 12.48
CA PHE A 186 -15.90 11.19 11.53
C PHE A 186 -15.33 12.43 12.23
N TRP A 187 -15.55 12.56 13.54
CA TRP A 187 -15.17 13.76 14.29
C TRP A 187 -14.74 13.42 15.72
N TYR A 188 -13.72 14.11 16.21
CA TYR A 188 -13.21 13.99 17.57
C TYR A 188 -13.45 15.28 18.36
N ALA A 189 -14.49 15.28 19.18
CA ALA A 189 -14.96 16.48 19.90
C ALA A 189 -13.93 17.06 20.89
N LYS A 190 -12.99 16.26 21.40
CA LYS A 190 -12.04 16.69 22.45
C LYS A 190 -10.90 17.55 21.92
N ASN A 191 -10.62 17.51 20.61
CA ASN A 191 -9.52 18.29 20.03
C ASN A 191 -9.82 18.67 18.58
N LEU A 192 -10.18 19.95 18.37
CA LEU A 192 -10.47 20.50 17.05
C LEU A 192 -9.26 20.42 16.11
N TRP A 193 -8.05 20.65 16.62
CA TRP A 193 -6.81 20.63 15.84
C TRP A 193 -6.56 19.25 15.23
N SER A 194 -6.84 18.17 15.96
CA SER A 194 -6.74 16.81 15.40
C SER A 194 -7.66 16.62 14.20
N ASN A 195 -8.89 17.15 14.22
CA ASN A 195 -9.81 17.08 13.08
C ASN A 195 -9.26 17.87 11.88
N ILE A 196 -8.88 19.13 12.09
CA ILE A 196 -8.34 20.00 11.04
C ILE A 196 -7.12 19.34 10.39
N SER A 197 -6.21 18.80 11.20
CA SER A 197 -5.00 18.16 10.72
C SER A 197 -5.29 16.86 9.94
N THR A 198 -6.26 16.05 10.37
CA THR A 198 -6.64 14.82 9.65
C THR A 198 -7.35 15.14 8.34
N TYR A 199 -8.35 16.02 8.35
CA TYR A 199 -9.05 16.41 7.12
C TYR A 199 -8.16 17.17 6.14
N GLY A 200 -7.26 18.03 6.63
CA GLY A 200 -6.28 18.71 5.79
C GLY A 200 -5.37 17.73 5.05
N LYS A 201 -4.86 16.70 5.74
CA LYS A 201 -4.08 15.62 5.09
C LYS A 201 -4.93 14.80 4.12
N LEU A 202 -6.16 14.46 4.50
CA LEU A 202 -7.08 13.72 3.65
C LEU A 202 -7.33 14.48 2.34
N ILE A 203 -7.65 15.78 2.41
CA ILE A 203 -7.86 16.62 1.24
C ILE A 203 -6.59 16.68 0.38
N ALA A 204 -5.43 16.90 0.98
CA ALA A 204 -4.16 16.90 0.25
C ALA A 204 -3.90 15.55 -0.46
N LEU A 205 -4.16 14.43 0.22
CA LEU A 205 -4.03 13.08 -0.36
C LEU A 205 -5.02 12.84 -1.50
N ILE A 206 -6.25 13.34 -1.40
CA ILE A 206 -7.22 13.27 -2.50
C ILE A 206 -6.69 14.02 -3.72
N PHE A 207 -6.19 15.26 -3.55
CA PHE A 207 -5.61 16.02 -4.65
C PHE A 207 -4.43 15.29 -5.31
N ILE A 208 -3.53 14.72 -4.50
CA ILE A 208 -2.37 13.96 -5.00
C ILE A 208 -2.82 12.68 -5.71
N ALA A 209 -3.76 11.93 -5.13
CA ALA A 209 -4.25 10.66 -5.69
C ALA A 209 -5.04 10.85 -6.99
N VAL A 210 -5.81 11.93 -7.12
CA VAL A 210 -6.50 12.29 -8.37
C VAL A 210 -5.50 12.76 -9.43
N GLY A 211 -4.45 13.49 -9.03
CA GLY A 211 -3.39 13.92 -9.93
C GLY A 211 -2.44 12.80 -10.38
N ASP A 212 -2.32 11.71 -9.61
CA ASP A 212 -1.38 10.62 -9.89
C ASP A 212 -1.63 9.94 -11.25
N PRO A 213 -2.84 9.49 -11.62
CA PRO A 213 -3.09 8.94 -12.95
C PRO A 213 -2.77 9.92 -14.09
N VAL A 214 -3.13 11.19 -13.93
CA VAL A 214 -2.86 12.25 -14.92
C VAL A 214 -1.36 12.49 -15.07
N MET A 215 -0.61 12.46 -13.97
CA MET A 215 0.84 12.55 -14.02
C MET A 215 1.49 11.31 -14.62
N MET A 216 0.96 10.13 -14.30
CA MET A 216 1.42 8.88 -14.90
C MET A 216 1.24 8.87 -16.42
N GLU A 217 0.12 9.42 -16.92
CA GLU A 217 -0.15 9.56 -18.35
C GLU A 217 0.76 10.63 -19.01
N HIS A 218 0.92 11.80 -18.38
CA HIS A 218 1.70 12.91 -18.93
C HIS A 218 3.21 12.61 -19.05
N TYR A 219 3.77 11.81 -18.15
CA TYR A 219 5.18 11.42 -18.18
C TYR A 219 5.45 10.11 -18.95
N HIS A 220 4.49 9.61 -19.74
CA HIS A 220 4.60 8.35 -20.51
C HIS A 220 4.95 7.12 -19.66
N PHE A 221 4.44 7.04 -18.44
CA PHE A 221 4.67 5.87 -17.58
C PHE A 221 3.88 4.62 -18.03
N HIS A 222 2.96 4.75 -18.99
CA HIS A 222 2.31 3.61 -19.66
C HIS A 222 3.11 3.20 -20.90
N ARG A 223 4.36 2.74 -20.72
CA ARG A 223 4.93 1.89 -21.77
C ARG A 223 4.34 0.50 -21.58
N SER A 224 3.20 0.27 -22.23
CA SER A 224 2.51 -1.03 -22.12
C SER A 224 3.49 -2.16 -22.46
N GLN A 225 3.34 -3.33 -21.84
CA GLN A 225 4.17 -4.51 -22.19
C GLN A 225 4.16 -4.78 -23.71
N HIS A 226 3.07 -4.42 -24.39
CA HIS A 226 2.94 -4.44 -25.84
C HIS A 226 3.91 -3.49 -26.55
N GLU A 227 4.09 -2.27 -26.07
CA GLU A 227 5.06 -1.32 -26.65
C GLU A 227 6.50 -1.75 -26.41
N ILE A 228 6.80 -2.32 -25.24
CA ILE A 228 8.12 -2.90 -24.94
C ILE A 228 8.38 -4.11 -25.84
N GLN A 229 7.41 -5.02 -25.98
CA GLN A 229 7.53 -6.16 -26.89
C GLN A 229 7.63 -5.75 -28.36
N GLN A 230 6.90 -4.73 -28.78
CA GLN A 230 6.98 -4.20 -30.14
C GLN A 230 8.34 -3.55 -30.39
N GLN A 231 8.89 -2.80 -29.43
CA GLN A 231 10.23 -2.26 -29.55
C GLN A 231 11.29 -3.34 -29.57
N LEU A 232 11.23 -4.32 -28.66
CA LEU A 232 12.16 -5.45 -28.64
C LEU A 232 12.06 -6.28 -29.93
N ALA A 233 10.85 -6.45 -30.48
CA ALA A 233 10.64 -7.09 -31.77
C ALA A 233 11.21 -6.24 -32.93
N THR A 234 11.02 -4.92 -32.90
CA THR A 234 11.54 -3.99 -33.91
C THR A 234 13.07 -3.91 -33.85
N GLU A 235 13.66 -3.93 -32.65
CA GLU A 235 15.10 -3.97 -32.43
C GLU A 235 15.69 -5.30 -32.86
N ALA A 236 15.04 -6.43 -32.55
CA ALA A 236 15.45 -7.75 -33.03
C ALA A 236 15.35 -7.88 -34.55
N GLU A 237 14.31 -7.32 -35.18
CA GLU A 237 14.17 -7.25 -36.64
C GLU A 237 15.25 -6.37 -37.28
N ALA A 238 15.58 -5.22 -36.65
CA ALA A 238 16.65 -4.34 -37.11
C ALA A 238 18.04 -5.00 -36.98
N GLU A 239 18.27 -5.80 -35.94
CA GLU A 239 19.49 -6.57 -35.76
C GLU A 239 19.61 -7.70 -36.80
N LEU A 240 18.49 -8.34 -37.15
CA LEU A 240 18.43 -9.36 -38.22
C LEU A 240 18.68 -8.76 -39.62
N GLN A 241 18.29 -7.51 -39.84
CA GLN A 241 18.46 -6.78 -41.10
C GLN A 241 19.81 -6.03 -41.19
N SER A 242 20.57 -5.96 -40.09
CA SER A 242 21.89 -5.38 -40.12
C SER A 242 22.82 -6.28 -40.97
N PRO A 243 23.49 -5.72 -42.01
CA PRO A 243 24.37 -6.52 -42.84
C PRO A 243 25.47 -7.09 -41.95
N GLN A 244 25.59 -8.42 -41.92
CA GLN A 244 26.74 -9.09 -41.32
C GLN A 244 27.99 -8.40 -41.86
N ILE A 245 28.68 -7.64 -41.01
CA ILE A 245 29.99 -7.11 -41.34
C ILE A 245 30.81 -8.35 -41.62
N ALA A 246 31.03 -8.63 -42.90
CA ALA A 246 31.85 -9.71 -43.36
C ALA A 246 33.19 -9.54 -42.64
N THR A 247 33.48 -10.43 -41.70
CA THR A 247 34.84 -10.60 -41.21
C THR A 247 35.65 -11.06 -42.41
N GLU A 248 36.17 -10.10 -43.19
CA GLU A 248 37.10 -10.42 -44.25
C GLU A 248 38.24 -11.21 -43.60
N PRO A 249 38.59 -12.39 -44.15
CA PRO A 249 39.70 -13.16 -43.62
C PRO A 249 40.97 -12.32 -43.73
N MET A 250 41.62 -12.10 -42.59
CA MET A 250 42.94 -11.47 -42.52
C MET A 250 43.89 -12.12 -43.53
N PRO A 251 44.52 -11.35 -44.44
CA PRO A 251 45.47 -11.92 -45.39
C PRO A 251 46.67 -12.46 -44.62
N THR A 252 46.94 -13.76 -44.79
CA THR A 252 48.14 -14.40 -44.27
C THR A 252 49.35 -13.86 -45.03
N PHE A 253 50.12 -12.99 -44.38
CA PHE A 253 51.45 -12.64 -44.87
C PHE A 253 52.39 -13.82 -44.61
N ASN A 254 52.59 -14.65 -45.64
CA ASN A 254 53.72 -15.57 -45.68
C ASN A 254 55.00 -14.78 -46.00
N ARG A 255 55.91 -14.71 -45.03
CA ARG A 255 57.36 -14.57 -45.22
C ARG A 255 58.10 -15.38 -44.18
#